data_AF-A0A7V3WDB2-F1
#
_entry.id   AF-A0A7V3WDB2-F1
#
_cell.length_a   1.000
_cell.length_b   1.000
_cell.length_c   1.000
_cell.angle_alpha   90.00
_cell.angle_beta   90.00
_cell.angle_gamma   90.00
#
_symmetry.space_group_name_H-M   'P 1'
#
loop_
_entity.id
_entity.type
_entity.pdbx_description
1 polymer ?
#
loop_
_entity_poly.entity_id
_entity_poly.type
_entity_poly.pdbx_seq_one_letter_code
_entity_poly.pdbx_strand_id
1 'polypeptide(L)'
;MKVEVIPYGGWQKCLRLTNSEVELIVTAEVGPRVIRFGFIGGANEFVEYPEQMGLTGGDEYRAYGGHRLWIAPEVVERTKHPDNLPVQWAQEGEGLRVTAPVEAGTGIQKSMRIWLNPKRNHVHVIHRITNHNIWEVTLAPWALTVMAPGGRVIVPQEPYRPHPDFLLPVRPLVLWGYTDMSDPRWRWGKRYVQLLQDSTAQYPQKFGALNTLGWAAYVNGDSVFLKRFPYDPQAHYPDFGCNCEFFTNNRMLEVESLGGLVTLRPGESVTHEEHWYLWRGVQVGESDEQIDAVLPALLAQTQQA
;
A
#
# COMPACT_ATOMS: atom_id res chain seq x y z
N MET A 1 7.45 21.40 6.50
CA MET A 1 6.87 20.38 7.40
C MET A 1 7.78 20.22 8.62
N LYS A 2 7.23 19.95 9.82
CA LYS A 2 7.99 19.64 11.03
C LYS A 2 7.68 18.20 11.46
N VAL A 3 8.70 17.43 11.81
CA VAL A 3 8.53 16.10 12.42
C VAL A 3 8.50 16.27 13.94
N GLU A 4 7.48 15.71 14.58
CA GLU A 4 7.32 15.72 16.03
C GLU A 4 7.48 14.29 16.58
N VAL A 5 8.24 14.11 17.66
CA VAL A 5 8.35 12.81 18.33
C VAL A 5 7.28 12.73 19.40
N ILE A 6 6.39 11.74 19.30
CA ILE A 6 5.26 11.56 20.23
C ILE A 6 5.13 10.09 20.65
N PRO A 7 4.53 9.80 21.82
CA PRO A 7 4.04 8.47 22.11
C PRO A 7 2.79 8.15 21.28
N TYR A 8 2.64 6.91 20.83
CA TYR A 8 1.44 6.45 20.12
C TYR A 8 1.28 4.93 20.24
N GLY A 9 0.07 4.46 20.58
CA GLY A 9 -0.27 3.04 20.55
C GLY A 9 0.69 2.14 21.33
N GLY A 10 1.14 2.57 22.52
CA GLY A 10 2.07 1.83 23.38
C GLY A 10 3.56 2.09 23.12
N TRP A 11 3.94 2.54 21.93
CA TRP A 11 5.31 3.00 21.65
C TRP A 11 5.54 4.39 22.24
N GLN A 12 6.72 4.61 22.80
CA GLN A 12 7.15 5.89 23.38
C GLN A 12 7.68 6.85 22.32
N LYS A 13 8.18 6.32 21.18
CA LYS A 13 8.74 7.13 20.09
C LYS A 13 8.10 6.75 18.76
N CYS A 14 7.19 7.59 18.31
CA CYS A 14 6.68 7.64 16.96
C CYS A 14 6.91 9.04 16.38
N LEU A 15 6.94 9.12 15.05
CA LEU A 15 7.25 10.33 14.29
C LEU A 15 5.95 10.82 13.65
N ARG A 16 5.44 11.94 14.13
CA ARG A 16 4.22 12.56 13.63
C ARG A 16 4.54 13.61 12.58
N LEU A 17 3.85 13.52 11.45
CA LEU A 17 3.82 14.54 10.39
C LEU A 17 2.39 15.06 10.32
N THR A 18 2.21 16.37 10.14
CA THR A 18 0.88 16.99 10.04
C THR A 18 0.88 18.15 9.05
N ASN A 19 -0.25 18.34 8.37
CA ASN A 19 -0.61 19.61 7.74
C ASN A 19 -1.80 20.22 8.52
N SER A 20 -2.64 21.04 7.90
CA SER A 20 -3.82 21.64 8.55
C SER A 20 -5.00 20.68 8.74
N GLU A 21 -5.03 19.53 8.07
CA GLU A 21 -6.20 18.64 8.00
C GLU A 21 -5.88 17.18 8.37
N VAL A 22 -4.72 16.67 7.96
CA VAL A 22 -4.33 15.26 8.11
C VAL A 22 -3.03 15.10 8.88
N GLU A 23 -2.89 13.95 9.51
CA GLU A 23 -1.70 13.50 10.21
C GLU A 23 -1.25 12.11 9.74
N LEU A 24 0.05 11.88 9.85
CA LEU A 24 0.69 10.58 9.70
C LEU A 24 1.48 10.27 10.96
N ILE A 25 1.51 9.00 11.34
CA ILE A 25 2.37 8.50 12.42
C ILE A 25 3.22 7.36 11.88
N VAL A 26 4.53 7.54 11.95
CA VAL A 26 5.55 6.56 11.56
C VAL A 26 6.18 5.99 12.81
N THR A 27 6.29 4.66 12.92
CA THR A 27 6.92 4.04 14.09
C THR A 27 8.44 4.26 14.06
N ALA A 28 9.04 4.63 15.20
CA ALA A 28 10.50 4.73 15.33
C ALA A 28 11.12 3.50 16.02
N GLU A 29 10.34 2.80 16.84
CA GLU A 29 10.81 1.66 17.66
C GLU A 29 10.69 0.30 16.95
N VAL A 30 9.92 0.25 15.85
CA VAL A 30 9.76 -0.89 14.93
C VAL A 30 9.59 -0.36 13.49
N GLY A 31 9.80 -1.16 12.46
CA GLY A 31 9.46 -0.82 11.07
C GLY A 31 10.59 -0.99 10.04
N PRO A 32 10.58 -0.23 8.92
CA PRO A 32 9.83 1.01 8.70
C PRO A 32 8.33 0.78 8.46
N ARG A 33 7.49 1.61 9.10
CA ARG A 33 6.04 1.51 9.02
C ARG A 33 5.35 2.83 9.25
N VAL A 34 4.36 3.16 8.42
CA VAL A 34 3.38 4.21 8.71
C VAL A 34 2.18 3.55 9.37
N ILE A 35 2.06 3.66 10.69
CA ILE A 35 1.00 2.97 11.44
C ILE A 35 -0.34 3.70 11.34
N ARG A 36 -0.31 5.02 11.12
CA ARG A 36 -1.50 5.85 10.98
C ARG A 36 -1.39 6.80 9.80
N PHE A 37 -2.48 6.90 9.05
CA PHE A 37 -2.77 8.05 8.20
C PHE A 37 -4.26 8.36 8.34
N GLY A 38 -4.59 9.63 8.59
CA GLY A 38 -5.98 10.03 8.75
C GLY A 38 -6.09 11.51 9.02
N PHE A 39 -7.32 11.99 9.13
CA PHE A 39 -7.56 13.37 9.52
C PHE A 39 -7.20 13.59 11.00
N ILE A 40 -6.77 14.82 11.32
CA ILE A 40 -6.44 15.21 12.70
C ILE A 40 -7.67 15.01 13.59
N GLY A 41 -7.52 14.20 14.63
CA GLY A 41 -8.61 13.84 15.55
C GLY A 41 -9.67 12.90 14.97
N GLY A 42 -9.51 12.43 13.73
CA GLY A 42 -10.39 11.48 13.05
C GLY A 42 -9.97 10.02 13.23
N ALA A 43 -10.66 9.11 12.53
CA ALA A 43 -10.28 7.71 12.46
C ALA A 43 -8.94 7.52 11.71
N ASN A 44 -8.29 6.38 11.96
CA ASN A 44 -7.17 5.91 11.14
C ASN A 44 -7.72 5.24 9.88
N GLU A 45 -7.15 5.53 8.71
CA GLU A 45 -7.48 4.84 7.46
C GLU A 45 -6.88 3.43 7.40
N PHE A 46 -5.87 3.16 8.23
CA PHE A 46 -5.22 1.86 8.31
C PHE A 46 -5.70 1.08 9.54
N VAL A 47 -5.67 -0.25 9.44
CA VAL A 47 -5.93 -1.10 10.60
C VAL A 47 -4.78 -0.96 11.59
N GLU A 48 -5.09 -1.06 12.87
CA GLU A 48 -4.14 -1.25 13.97
C GLU A 48 -4.55 -2.54 14.67
N TYR A 49 -3.61 -3.44 14.95
CA TYR A 49 -3.91 -4.67 15.67
C TYR A 49 -3.64 -4.47 17.16
N PRO A 50 -4.66 -4.25 18.02
CA PRO A 50 -4.45 -3.82 19.40
C PRO A 50 -3.56 -4.78 20.20
N GLU A 51 -3.63 -6.07 19.89
CA GLU A 51 -2.82 -7.12 20.51
C GLU A 51 -1.32 -7.06 20.17
N GLN A 52 -0.93 -6.28 19.16
CA GLN A 52 0.46 -6.10 18.71
C GLN A 52 0.99 -4.68 18.93
N MET A 53 0.11 -3.70 19.16
CA MET A 53 0.50 -2.30 19.36
C MET A 53 1.45 -2.14 20.56
N GLY A 54 2.55 -1.42 20.37
CA GLY A 54 3.56 -1.17 21.41
C GLY A 54 4.58 -2.29 21.60
N LEU A 55 4.39 -3.46 20.98
CA LEU A 55 5.37 -4.54 21.07
C LEU A 55 6.63 -4.21 20.25
N THR A 56 7.78 -4.64 20.77
CA THR A 56 9.10 -4.48 20.13
C THR A 56 9.91 -5.78 20.26
N GLY A 57 10.93 -5.96 19.42
CA GLY A 57 11.84 -7.11 19.45
C GLY A 57 11.21 -8.47 19.13
N GLY A 58 12.02 -9.53 19.22
CA GLY A 58 11.63 -10.91 18.90
C GLY A 58 11.73 -11.27 17.42
N ASP A 59 11.76 -12.58 17.15
CA ASP A 59 12.13 -13.14 15.86
C ASP A 59 10.92 -13.55 15.00
N GLU A 60 9.71 -13.35 15.52
CA GLU A 60 8.47 -13.66 14.81
C GLU A 60 7.93 -12.44 14.07
N TYR A 61 7.40 -12.68 12.88
CA TYR A 61 6.65 -11.68 12.14
C TYR A 61 5.43 -11.20 12.93
N ARG A 62 5.30 -9.88 13.07
CA ARG A 62 4.08 -9.21 13.54
C ARG A 62 3.53 -8.27 12.48
N ALA A 63 2.22 -8.30 12.31
CA ALA A 63 1.55 -7.54 11.29
C ALA A 63 1.48 -6.05 11.64
N TYR A 64 1.22 -5.70 12.91
CA TYR A 64 0.97 -4.37 13.50
C TYR A 64 -0.19 -3.57 12.86
N GLY A 65 -0.47 -3.75 11.57
CA GLY A 65 -1.36 -2.94 10.75
C GLY A 65 -0.60 -1.84 10.01
N GLY A 66 -1.26 -0.82 9.49
CA GLY A 66 -0.57 0.28 8.80
C GLY A 66 -0.03 -0.08 7.41
N HIS A 67 0.93 0.73 6.97
CA HIS A 67 1.62 0.59 5.69
C HIS A 67 3.09 0.16 5.87
N ARG A 68 3.55 -0.79 5.06
CA ARG A 68 4.89 -1.39 5.14
C ARG A 68 5.49 -1.77 3.78
N LEU A 69 6.79 -2.08 3.79
CA LEU A 69 7.53 -2.56 2.62
C LEU A 69 8.00 -4.02 2.78
N TRP A 70 7.71 -4.83 1.77
CA TRP A 70 8.13 -6.21 1.56
C TRP A 70 8.89 -6.37 0.25
N ILE A 71 9.33 -7.60 0.01
CA ILE A 71 9.92 -8.04 -1.24
C ILE A 71 9.07 -9.18 -1.81
N ALA A 72 8.80 -9.11 -3.11
CA ALA A 72 8.11 -10.14 -3.89
C ALA A 72 9.11 -10.99 -4.69
N PRO A 73 8.73 -12.23 -5.09
CA PRO A 73 7.45 -12.90 -4.81
C PRO A 73 7.30 -13.32 -3.34
N GLU A 74 6.07 -13.61 -2.91
CA GLU A 74 5.80 -14.08 -1.55
C GLU A 74 6.45 -15.44 -1.28
N VAL A 75 7.45 -15.46 -0.41
CA VAL A 75 8.13 -16.65 0.06
C VAL A 75 8.35 -16.48 1.56
N VAL A 76 7.82 -17.39 2.38
CA VAL A 76 7.74 -17.23 3.84
C VAL A 76 9.08 -16.81 4.45
N GLU A 77 10.16 -17.46 4.03
CA GLU A 77 11.53 -17.27 4.53
C GLU A 77 12.09 -15.87 4.25
N ARG A 78 11.60 -15.18 3.21
CA ARG A 78 12.09 -13.86 2.78
C ARG A 78 11.10 -12.74 3.05
N THR A 79 9.81 -13.00 2.85
CA THR A 79 8.76 -12.00 2.95
C THR A 79 8.38 -11.72 4.39
N LYS A 80 8.28 -12.75 5.23
CA LYS A 80 7.87 -12.63 6.63
C LYS A 80 9.04 -12.39 7.59
N HIS A 81 10.07 -11.69 7.13
CA HIS A 81 11.15 -11.25 8.01
C HIS A 81 10.61 -10.27 9.07
N PRO A 82 10.94 -10.45 10.37
CA PRO A 82 10.46 -9.58 11.44
C PRO A 82 11.06 -8.16 11.33
N ASP A 83 10.19 -7.16 11.24
CA ASP A 83 10.55 -5.73 11.26
C ASP A 83 10.37 -5.11 12.67
N ASN A 84 10.72 -5.88 13.71
CA ASN A 84 10.44 -5.55 15.12
C ASN A 84 11.53 -4.68 15.79
N LEU A 85 12.49 -4.16 15.03
CA LEU A 85 13.64 -3.42 15.55
C LEU A 85 13.53 -1.91 15.28
N PRO A 86 14.15 -1.05 16.12
CA PRO A 86 14.15 0.38 15.91
C PRO A 86 14.72 0.80 14.55
N VAL A 87 14.11 1.82 13.95
CA VAL A 87 14.58 2.40 12.70
C VAL A 87 15.43 3.64 12.96
N GLN A 88 16.44 3.85 12.12
CA GLN A 88 17.12 5.14 12.04
C GLN A 88 16.21 6.11 11.29
N TRP A 89 16.18 7.38 11.72
CA TRP A 89 15.38 8.38 11.02
C TRP A 89 16.05 9.75 11.01
N ALA A 90 15.78 10.51 9.95
CA ALA A 90 16.30 11.84 9.76
C ALA A 90 15.32 12.68 8.94
N GLN A 91 15.19 13.96 9.29
CA GLN A 91 14.51 14.91 8.43
C GLN A 91 15.45 15.32 7.29
N GLU A 92 15.00 15.13 6.04
CA GLU A 92 15.75 15.42 4.81
C GLU A 92 15.00 16.48 3.99
N GLY A 93 15.36 17.75 4.20
CA GLY A 93 14.63 18.88 3.65
C GLY A 93 13.18 18.86 4.15
N GLU A 94 12.23 18.71 3.22
CA GLU A 94 10.81 18.61 3.56
C GLU A 94 10.32 17.19 3.86
N GLY A 95 11.16 16.16 3.65
CA GLY A 95 10.78 14.76 3.87
C GLY A 95 11.32 14.19 5.18
N LEU A 96 10.75 13.06 5.59
CA LEU A 96 11.25 12.19 6.66
C LEU A 96 11.81 10.91 6.01
N ARG A 97 13.08 10.59 6.25
CA ARG A 97 13.63 9.26 5.95
C ARG A 97 13.55 8.38 7.19
N VAL A 98 13.07 7.15 7.02
CA VAL A 98 13.15 6.06 8.00
C VAL A 98 13.83 4.85 7.37
N THR A 99 14.79 4.26 8.07
CA THR A 99 15.64 3.18 7.56
C THR A 99 15.72 2.06 8.61
N ALA A 100 15.27 0.86 8.23
CA ALA A 100 15.45 -0.33 9.06
C ALA A 100 16.93 -0.75 9.14
N PRO A 101 17.29 -1.54 10.16
CA PRO A 101 18.48 -2.36 10.12
C PRO A 101 18.51 -3.26 8.88
N VAL A 102 19.70 -3.75 8.52
CA VAL A 102 19.82 -4.83 7.54
C VAL A 102 19.18 -6.09 8.13
N GLU A 103 18.28 -6.71 7.39
CA GLU A 103 17.63 -7.97 7.75
C GLU A 103 18.66 -9.08 7.81
N ALA A 104 18.88 -9.66 9.00
CA ALA A 104 19.92 -10.66 9.21
C ALA A 104 19.73 -11.93 8.35
N GLY A 105 18.48 -12.27 8.04
CA GLY A 105 18.14 -13.48 7.27
C GLY A 105 18.22 -13.31 5.75
N THR A 106 18.04 -12.09 5.24
CA THR A 106 17.95 -11.82 3.79
C THR A 106 19.09 -10.97 3.26
N GLY A 107 19.83 -10.27 4.14
CA GLY A 107 20.84 -9.28 3.77
C GLY A 107 20.25 -8.04 3.10
N ILE A 108 18.93 -7.82 3.21
CA ILE A 108 18.24 -6.69 2.59
C ILE A 108 18.05 -5.56 3.60
N GLN A 109 18.20 -4.31 3.16
CA GLN A 109 17.79 -3.15 3.95
C GLN A 109 16.61 -2.44 3.29
N LYS A 110 15.63 -2.07 4.10
CA LYS A 110 14.42 -1.36 3.68
C LYS A 110 14.39 0.04 4.27
N SER A 111 13.97 1.01 3.47
CA SER A 111 13.75 2.38 3.92
C SER A 111 12.57 3.02 3.19
N MET A 112 12.02 4.07 3.80
CA MET A 112 11.02 4.94 3.20
C MET A 112 11.45 6.40 3.34
N ARG A 113 11.24 7.19 2.31
CA ARG A 113 11.22 8.64 2.39
C ARG A 113 9.77 9.11 2.23
N ILE A 114 9.25 9.78 3.25
CA ILE A 114 7.86 10.20 3.37
C ILE A 114 7.83 11.72 3.33
N TRP A 115 6.98 12.28 2.47
CA TRP A 115 6.70 13.71 2.42
C TRP A 115 5.20 13.92 2.50
N LEU A 116 4.77 14.80 3.41
CA LEU A 116 3.39 15.24 3.49
C LEU A 116 3.28 16.66 2.93
N ASN A 117 2.42 16.84 1.94
CA ASN A 117 2.17 18.13 1.32
C ASN A 117 1.59 19.12 2.35
N PRO A 118 2.17 20.33 2.49
CA PRO A 118 1.73 21.29 3.50
C PRO A 118 0.37 21.94 3.20
N LYS A 119 -0.14 21.84 1.98
CA LYS A 119 -1.35 22.53 1.51
C LYS A 119 -2.47 21.60 1.04
N ARG A 120 -2.21 20.29 0.93
CA ARG A 120 -3.15 19.29 0.41
C ARG A 120 -3.01 18.01 1.20
N ASN A 121 -4.07 17.21 1.25
CA ASN A 121 -4.06 15.87 1.84
C ASN A 121 -3.40 14.89 0.88
N HIS A 122 -2.10 15.09 0.66
CA HIS A 122 -1.28 14.33 -0.27
C HIS A 122 0.01 13.89 0.42
N VAL A 123 0.28 12.60 0.40
CA VAL A 123 1.52 11.99 0.88
C VAL A 123 2.26 11.40 -0.31
N HIS A 124 3.57 11.65 -0.40
CA HIS A 124 4.46 10.94 -1.31
C HIS A 124 5.37 10.03 -0.51
N VAL A 125 5.40 8.75 -0.86
CA VAL A 125 6.26 7.76 -0.23
C VAL A 125 7.17 7.13 -1.28
N ILE A 126 8.47 7.27 -1.07
CA ILE A 126 9.50 6.61 -1.88
C ILE A 126 10.07 5.48 -1.04
N HIS A 127 9.73 4.25 -1.43
CA HIS A 127 10.30 3.03 -0.90
C HIS A 127 11.68 2.80 -1.50
N ARG A 128 12.60 2.24 -0.73
CA ARG A 128 13.89 1.79 -1.23
C ARG A 128 14.29 0.47 -0.58
N ILE A 129 14.75 -0.45 -1.42
CA ILE A 129 15.36 -1.73 -1.05
C ILE A 129 16.81 -1.71 -1.50
N THR A 130 17.73 -2.05 -0.60
CA THR A 130 19.17 -2.14 -0.88
C THR A 130 19.66 -3.55 -0.59
N ASN A 131 20.44 -4.11 -1.52
CA ASN A 131 21.09 -5.41 -1.33
C ASN A 131 22.43 -5.23 -0.59
N HIS A 132 22.56 -5.77 0.62
CA HIS A 132 23.82 -5.80 1.39
C HIS A 132 24.49 -7.18 1.39
N ASN A 133 23.99 -8.13 0.61
CA ASN A 133 24.67 -9.41 0.40
C ASN A 133 25.95 -9.22 -0.44
N ILE A 134 26.80 -10.25 -0.45
CA ILE A 134 27.99 -10.32 -1.30
C ILE A 134 27.71 -10.91 -2.70
N TRP A 135 26.46 -11.31 -2.97
CA TRP A 135 25.98 -11.83 -4.25
C TRP A 135 24.74 -11.07 -4.73
N GLU A 136 24.39 -11.26 -6.00
CA GLU A 136 23.19 -10.67 -6.58
C GLU A 136 21.90 -11.30 -6.05
N VAL A 137 20.84 -10.49 -5.95
CA VAL A 137 19.51 -10.93 -5.51
C VAL A 137 18.45 -10.45 -6.48
N THR A 138 17.53 -11.34 -6.86
CA THR A 138 16.36 -10.97 -7.67
C THR A 138 15.14 -10.81 -6.77
N LEU A 139 14.46 -9.67 -6.89
CA LEU A 139 13.29 -9.29 -6.10
C LEU A 139 12.48 -8.20 -6.80
N ALA A 140 11.26 -7.95 -6.30
CA ALA A 140 10.50 -6.75 -6.60
C ALA A 140 10.13 -6.02 -5.30
N PRO A 141 10.12 -4.67 -5.26
CA PRO A 141 9.48 -3.92 -4.17
C PRO A 141 8.00 -4.27 -4.07
N TRP A 142 7.50 -4.50 -2.86
CA TRP A 142 6.09 -4.79 -2.62
C TRP A 142 5.60 -4.01 -1.41
N ALA A 143 4.74 -3.01 -1.65
CA ALA A 143 4.32 -2.05 -0.64
C ALA A 143 2.85 -2.30 -0.25
N LEU A 144 2.65 -2.76 0.98
CA LEU A 144 1.36 -3.19 1.51
C LEU A 144 0.76 -2.08 2.36
N THR A 145 -0.48 -1.70 2.05
CA THR A 145 -1.28 -0.80 2.88
C THR A 145 -2.46 -1.58 3.45
N VAL A 146 -2.43 -1.87 4.76
CA VAL A 146 -3.49 -2.66 5.42
C VAL A 146 -4.58 -1.70 5.91
N MET A 147 -5.69 -1.65 5.19
CA MET A 147 -6.77 -0.69 5.40
C MET A 147 -7.64 -1.06 6.61
N ALA A 148 -8.18 -0.04 7.29
CA ALA A 148 -9.14 -0.21 8.37
C ALA A 148 -10.40 -0.95 7.86
N PRO A 149 -11.00 -1.87 8.64
CA PRO A 149 -12.08 -2.73 8.18
C PRO A 149 -13.37 -1.97 7.80
N GLY A 150 -14.23 -2.64 7.03
CA GLY A 150 -15.57 -2.20 6.62
C GLY A 150 -15.65 -1.48 5.27
N GLY A 151 -14.51 -1.17 4.66
CA GLY A 151 -14.46 -0.50 3.36
C GLY A 151 -14.37 -1.46 2.18
N ARG A 152 -14.41 -0.89 0.97
CA ARG A 152 -14.20 -1.60 -0.29
C ARG A 152 -13.10 -0.95 -1.10
N VAL A 153 -12.29 -1.76 -1.76
CA VAL A 153 -11.37 -1.27 -2.79
C VAL A 153 -12.07 -1.23 -4.14
N ILE A 154 -11.74 -0.20 -4.93
CA ILE A 154 -12.18 0.06 -6.29
C ILE A 154 -10.92 0.11 -7.15
N VAL A 155 -10.86 -0.77 -8.15
CA VAL A 155 -9.73 -0.92 -9.07
C VAL A 155 -10.23 -0.68 -10.49
N PRO A 156 -9.59 0.18 -11.30
CA PRO A 156 -10.03 0.41 -12.67
C PRO A 156 -9.90 -0.83 -13.56
N GLN A 157 -10.84 -0.96 -14.49
CA GLN A 157 -10.68 -1.74 -15.71
C GLN A 157 -9.86 -0.96 -16.74
N GLU A 158 -9.15 -1.66 -17.61
CA GLU A 158 -8.57 -1.01 -18.79
C GLU A 158 -9.69 -0.42 -19.66
N PRO A 159 -9.44 0.72 -20.35
CA PRO A 159 -10.44 1.32 -21.20
C PRO A 159 -11.03 0.31 -22.20
N TYR A 160 -12.35 0.21 -22.25
CA TYR A 160 -13.03 -0.68 -23.19
C TYR A 160 -12.69 -0.31 -24.64
N ARG A 161 -12.40 -1.33 -25.45
CA ARG A 161 -12.19 -1.19 -26.89
C ARG A 161 -12.99 -2.28 -27.63
N PRO A 162 -13.73 -1.93 -28.68
CA PRO A 162 -14.59 -2.89 -29.36
C PRO A 162 -13.78 -3.84 -30.25
N HIS A 163 -14.30 -5.06 -30.42
CA HIS A 163 -13.96 -5.91 -31.56
C HIS A 163 -14.70 -5.37 -32.80
N PRO A 164 -14.07 -5.29 -33.99
CA PRO A 164 -12.78 -5.89 -34.36
C PRO A 164 -11.56 -4.97 -34.19
N ASP A 165 -11.75 -3.72 -33.75
CA ASP A 165 -10.67 -2.73 -33.72
C ASP A 165 -9.50 -3.15 -32.81
N PHE A 166 -9.78 -3.94 -31.76
CA PHE A 166 -8.80 -4.44 -30.80
C PHE A 166 -8.95 -5.95 -30.58
N LEU A 167 -7.92 -6.71 -30.96
CA LEU A 167 -7.91 -8.18 -30.96
C LEU A 167 -7.01 -8.81 -29.88
N LEU A 168 -6.03 -8.07 -29.38
CA LEU A 168 -5.02 -8.59 -28.45
C LEU A 168 -5.40 -8.34 -26.98
N PRO A 169 -4.98 -9.21 -26.04
CA PRO A 169 -5.17 -8.97 -24.61
C PRO A 169 -4.48 -7.68 -24.17
N VAL A 170 -5.10 -6.95 -23.24
CA VAL A 170 -4.58 -5.66 -22.74
C VAL A 170 -3.99 -5.73 -21.34
N ARG A 171 -4.34 -6.75 -20.54
CA ARG A 171 -3.76 -7.00 -19.20
C ARG A 171 -4.07 -8.41 -18.66
N PRO A 172 -3.25 -8.93 -17.73
CA PRO A 172 -3.63 -10.03 -16.85
C PRO A 172 -4.57 -9.59 -15.71
N LEU A 173 -5.43 -10.54 -15.30
CA LEU A 173 -6.16 -10.57 -14.03
C LEU A 173 -5.76 -11.89 -13.36
N VAL A 174 -5.24 -11.84 -12.14
CA VAL A 174 -4.60 -12.97 -11.46
C VAL A 174 -5.37 -13.30 -10.18
N LEU A 175 -5.61 -14.59 -9.96
CA LEU A 175 -6.40 -15.10 -8.84
C LEU A 175 -5.57 -16.14 -8.10
N TRP A 176 -5.62 -16.11 -6.77
CA TRP A 176 -4.98 -17.11 -5.93
C TRP A 176 -5.90 -18.32 -5.80
N GLY A 177 -5.35 -19.49 -5.47
CA GLY A 177 -6.11 -20.74 -5.43
C GLY A 177 -7.28 -20.78 -4.43
N TYR A 178 -7.32 -19.82 -3.50
CA TYR A 178 -8.41 -19.65 -2.53
C TYR A 178 -9.42 -18.56 -2.93
N THR A 179 -9.25 -17.92 -4.09
CA THR A 179 -10.16 -16.87 -4.56
C THR A 179 -11.41 -17.48 -5.16
N ASP A 180 -12.56 -17.12 -4.60
CA ASP A 180 -13.88 -17.51 -5.11
C ASP A 180 -14.49 -16.31 -5.86
N MET A 181 -14.53 -16.38 -7.19
CA MET A 181 -15.07 -15.30 -8.03
C MET A 181 -16.58 -15.09 -7.85
N SER A 182 -17.29 -16.07 -7.27
CA SER A 182 -18.72 -15.97 -6.95
C SER A 182 -19.00 -15.36 -5.57
N ASP A 183 -17.97 -15.11 -4.76
CA ASP A 183 -18.10 -14.52 -3.44
C ASP A 183 -18.81 -13.15 -3.52
N PRO A 184 -19.85 -12.91 -2.70
CA PRO A 184 -20.69 -11.72 -2.80
C PRO A 184 -19.94 -10.41 -2.48
N ARG A 185 -18.72 -10.48 -1.93
CA ARG A 185 -17.85 -9.31 -1.75
C ARG A 185 -17.31 -8.76 -3.08
N TRP A 186 -17.36 -9.55 -4.16
CA TRP A 186 -16.94 -9.11 -5.47
C TRP A 186 -18.04 -8.36 -6.21
N ARG A 187 -17.64 -7.30 -6.92
CA ARG A 187 -18.42 -6.74 -8.03
C ARG A 187 -17.52 -6.55 -9.23
N TRP A 188 -17.82 -7.30 -10.28
CA TRP A 188 -17.12 -7.25 -11.56
C TRP A 188 -17.86 -6.33 -12.53
N GLY A 189 -17.52 -5.04 -12.50
CA GLY A 189 -18.08 -4.01 -13.39
C GLY A 189 -17.35 -3.92 -14.73
N LYS A 190 -17.92 -3.13 -15.64
CA LYS A 190 -17.33 -2.83 -16.96
C LYS A 190 -16.17 -1.85 -16.83
N ARG A 191 -16.25 -0.91 -15.87
CA ARG A 191 -15.24 0.12 -15.62
C ARG A 191 -14.43 -0.13 -14.36
N TYR A 192 -14.99 -0.84 -13.38
CA TYR A 192 -14.32 -1.07 -12.10
C TYR A 192 -14.49 -2.51 -11.62
N VAL A 193 -13.45 -3.04 -11.01
CA VAL A 193 -13.53 -4.22 -10.12
C VAL A 193 -13.60 -3.70 -8.70
N GLN A 194 -14.50 -4.25 -7.90
CA GLN A 194 -14.62 -3.91 -6.48
C GLN A 194 -14.49 -5.15 -5.61
N LEU A 195 -13.86 -4.98 -4.45
CA LEU A 195 -13.77 -5.99 -3.40
C LEU A 195 -14.09 -5.34 -2.05
N LEU A 196 -15.16 -5.82 -1.43
CA LEU A 196 -15.61 -5.39 -0.11
C LEU A 196 -14.92 -6.20 1.00
N GLN A 197 -14.50 -5.52 2.08
CA GLN A 197 -14.11 -6.17 3.32
C GLN A 197 -15.36 -6.50 4.14
N ASP A 198 -15.47 -7.74 4.62
CA ASP A 198 -16.59 -8.18 5.47
C ASP A 198 -16.05 -8.85 6.74
N SER A 199 -16.42 -8.30 7.91
CA SER A 199 -15.98 -8.80 9.22
C SER A 199 -16.59 -10.16 9.61
N THR A 200 -17.59 -10.63 8.87
CA THR A 200 -18.23 -11.94 9.05
C THR A 200 -17.70 -13.00 8.08
N ALA A 201 -16.80 -12.63 7.16
CA ALA A 201 -16.24 -13.55 6.18
C ALA A 201 -15.53 -14.74 6.86
N GLN A 202 -15.73 -15.95 6.32
CA GLN A 202 -15.10 -17.16 6.87
C GLN A 202 -13.77 -17.50 6.18
N TYR A 203 -13.55 -16.98 4.98
CA TYR A 203 -12.38 -17.28 4.14
C TYR A 203 -11.86 -16.02 3.46
N PRO A 204 -10.55 -15.97 3.16
CA PRO A 204 -9.94 -14.82 2.49
C PRO A 204 -10.30 -14.77 1.00
N GLN A 205 -10.11 -13.61 0.40
CA GLN A 205 -10.14 -13.39 -1.05
C GLN A 205 -8.86 -12.66 -1.46
N LYS A 206 -8.32 -12.96 -2.63
CA LYS A 206 -7.18 -12.21 -3.19
C LYS A 206 -7.29 -12.04 -4.71
N PHE A 207 -6.90 -10.88 -5.19
CA PHE A 207 -6.90 -10.55 -6.61
C PHE A 207 -5.68 -9.71 -6.96
N GLY A 208 -5.09 -9.98 -8.12
CA GLY A 208 -4.02 -9.18 -8.69
C GLY A 208 -4.37 -8.73 -10.10
N ALA A 209 -3.78 -7.61 -10.52
CA ALA A 209 -3.91 -7.12 -11.89
C ALA A 209 -2.63 -6.42 -12.34
N LEU A 210 -2.41 -6.41 -13.67
CA LEU A 210 -1.64 -5.33 -14.27
C LEU A 210 -2.56 -4.14 -14.49
N ASN A 211 -2.40 -3.11 -13.69
CA ASN A 211 -3.19 -1.88 -13.73
C ASN A 211 -2.38 -0.79 -14.40
N THR A 212 -2.65 -0.52 -15.68
CA THR A 212 -1.90 0.47 -16.45
C THR A 212 -2.27 1.92 -16.09
N LEU A 213 -3.45 2.11 -15.47
CA LEU A 213 -3.91 3.42 -15.03
C LEU A 213 -3.25 3.85 -13.70
N GLY A 214 -2.63 2.92 -12.98
CA GLY A 214 -1.73 3.22 -11.86
C GLY A 214 -2.44 3.82 -10.64
N TRP A 215 -3.66 3.38 -10.33
CA TRP A 215 -4.37 3.80 -9.13
C TRP A 215 -5.35 2.75 -8.59
N ALA A 216 -5.60 2.80 -7.28
CA ALA A 216 -6.71 2.13 -6.61
C ALA A 216 -7.28 3.04 -5.51
N ALA A 217 -8.58 2.94 -5.24
CA ALA A 217 -9.24 3.72 -4.19
C ALA A 217 -9.88 2.79 -3.16
N TYR A 218 -9.68 3.07 -1.88
CA TYR A 218 -10.39 2.43 -0.78
C TYR A 218 -11.44 3.40 -0.22
N VAL A 219 -12.69 2.95 -0.22
CA VAL A 219 -13.83 3.73 0.28
C VAL A 219 -14.34 3.11 1.55
N ASN A 220 -14.31 3.86 2.66
CA ASN A 220 -14.84 3.43 3.95
C ASN A 220 -15.76 4.52 4.53
N GLY A 221 -17.06 4.26 4.51
CA GLY A 221 -18.07 5.30 4.80
C GLY A 221 -17.99 6.45 3.79
N ASP A 222 -17.75 7.66 4.29
CA ASP A 222 -17.57 8.88 3.50
C ASP A 222 -16.10 9.28 3.27
N SER A 223 -15.16 8.42 3.71
CA SER A 223 -13.71 8.59 3.50
C SER A 223 -13.27 7.88 2.22
N VAL A 224 -12.42 8.54 1.44
CA VAL A 224 -11.80 7.98 0.23
C VAL A 224 -10.29 8.12 0.34
N PHE A 225 -9.61 7.01 0.57
CA PHE A 225 -8.17 6.88 0.44
C PHE A 225 -7.83 6.45 -0.99
N LEU A 226 -7.09 7.27 -1.73
CA LEU A 226 -6.65 6.94 -3.09
C LEU A 226 -5.15 6.77 -3.13
N LYS A 227 -4.72 5.65 -3.70
CA LYS A 227 -3.31 5.28 -3.86
C LYS A 227 -2.97 5.29 -5.34
N ARG A 228 -1.98 6.08 -5.75
CA ARG A 228 -1.37 6.01 -7.08
C ARG A 228 0.01 5.38 -6.99
N PHE A 229 0.34 4.59 -8.01
CA PHE A 229 1.59 3.85 -8.13
C PHE A 229 1.99 3.73 -9.61
N PRO A 230 3.28 3.58 -9.93
CA PRO A 230 3.76 3.59 -11.30
C PRO A 230 3.37 2.32 -12.06
N TYR A 231 3.28 2.48 -13.39
CA TYR A 231 3.30 1.39 -14.35
C TYR A 231 4.45 1.65 -15.33
N ASP A 232 5.35 0.67 -15.44
CA ASP A 232 6.42 0.65 -16.44
C ASP A 232 6.12 -0.44 -17.48
N PRO A 233 5.85 -0.09 -18.75
CA PRO A 233 5.54 -1.06 -19.78
C PRO A 233 6.73 -1.97 -20.16
N GLN A 234 7.95 -1.68 -19.70
CA GLN A 234 9.14 -2.51 -19.91
C GLN A 234 9.46 -3.41 -18.71
N ALA A 235 8.78 -3.22 -17.58
CA ALA A 235 9.03 -4.01 -16.38
C ALA A 235 8.41 -5.41 -16.49
N HIS A 236 9.13 -6.41 -15.97
CA HIS A 236 8.58 -7.73 -15.71
C HIS A 236 8.06 -7.76 -14.27
N TYR A 237 6.75 -7.74 -14.10
CA TYR A 237 6.14 -7.78 -12.77
C TYR A 237 6.07 -9.21 -12.22
N PRO A 238 6.12 -9.39 -10.89
CA PRO A 238 5.96 -10.70 -10.26
C PRO A 238 4.52 -11.24 -10.42
N ASP A 239 4.26 -12.45 -9.90
CA ASP A 239 2.89 -12.96 -9.70
C ASP A 239 2.00 -12.94 -10.96
N PHE A 240 2.52 -13.52 -12.05
CA PHE A 240 1.89 -13.50 -13.38
C PHE A 240 1.68 -12.10 -13.98
N GLY A 241 2.53 -11.14 -13.61
CA GLY A 241 2.58 -9.81 -14.22
C GLY A 241 1.78 -8.76 -13.46
N CYS A 242 1.60 -8.89 -12.14
CA CYS A 242 0.83 -7.95 -11.32
C CYS A 242 1.68 -6.78 -10.79
N ASN A 243 1.22 -5.55 -11.02
CA ASN A 243 1.76 -4.36 -10.34
C ASN A 243 0.89 -3.90 -9.16
N CYS A 244 -0.25 -4.56 -8.92
CA CYS A 244 -1.08 -4.36 -7.75
C CYS A 244 -1.79 -5.64 -7.35
N GLU A 245 -1.99 -5.80 -6.03
CA GLU A 245 -2.66 -6.93 -5.40
C GLU A 245 -3.59 -6.44 -4.29
N PHE A 246 -4.64 -7.21 -4.05
CA PHE A 246 -5.69 -6.87 -3.09
C PHE A 246 -6.13 -8.14 -2.36
N PHE A 247 -5.73 -8.24 -1.11
CA PHE A 247 -6.16 -9.32 -0.21
C PHE A 247 -7.24 -8.82 0.75
N THR A 248 -8.18 -9.68 1.15
CA THR A 248 -9.08 -9.36 2.27
C THR A 248 -9.44 -10.61 3.07
N ASN A 249 -9.65 -10.42 4.37
CA ASN A 249 -10.22 -11.40 5.28
C ASN A 249 -11.22 -10.72 6.24
N ASN A 250 -11.61 -11.40 7.31
CA ASN A 250 -12.55 -10.87 8.30
C ASN A 250 -12.00 -9.74 9.19
N ARG A 251 -10.71 -9.41 9.09
CA ARG A 251 -10.07 -8.38 9.91
C ARG A 251 -9.67 -7.14 9.11
N MET A 252 -9.40 -7.26 7.82
CA MET A 252 -8.83 -6.18 7.02
C MET A 252 -8.97 -6.39 5.50
N LEU A 253 -8.57 -5.36 4.75
CA LEU A 253 -8.30 -5.41 3.32
C LEU A 253 -6.95 -4.75 3.04
N GLU A 254 -6.14 -5.34 2.17
CA GLU A 254 -4.84 -4.83 1.73
C GLU A 254 -4.97 -4.17 0.36
N VAL A 255 -4.37 -2.98 0.23
CA VAL A 255 -4.23 -2.25 -1.03
C VAL A 255 -2.74 -2.20 -1.36
N GLU A 256 -2.30 -3.14 -2.18
CA GLU A 256 -0.88 -3.43 -2.39
C GLU A 256 -0.42 -2.95 -3.76
N SER A 257 0.80 -2.46 -3.83
CA SER A 257 1.43 -2.13 -5.12
C SER A 257 2.83 -2.71 -5.21
N LEU A 258 3.22 -3.10 -6.42
CA LEU A 258 4.45 -3.85 -6.69
C LEU A 258 5.26 -3.14 -7.78
N GLY A 259 6.58 -3.14 -7.60
CA GLY A 259 7.53 -2.79 -8.65
C GLY A 259 7.83 -3.99 -9.56
N GLY A 260 8.59 -3.73 -10.63
CA GLY A 260 9.12 -4.81 -11.47
C GLY A 260 10.17 -5.65 -10.74
N LEU A 261 10.32 -6.90 -11.17
CA LEU A 261 11.44 -7.76 -10.80
C LEU A 261 12.74 -7.16 -11.31
N VAL A 262 13.72 -7.07 -10.42
CA VAL A 262 15.06 -6.56 -10.70
C VAL A 262 16.11 -7.43 -10.02
N THR A 263 17.25 -7.59 -10.67
CA THR A 263 18.45 -8.23 -10.09
C THR A 263 19.38 -7.13 -9.57
N LEU A 264 19.60 -7.11 -8.26
CA LEU A 264 20.45 -6.14 -7.57
C LEU A 264 21.79 -6.76 -7.21
N ARG A 265 22.89 -6.17 -7.65
CA ARG A 265 24.25 -6.51 -7.20
C ARG A 265 24.49 -6.01 -5.76
N PRO A 266 25.56 -6.47 -5.10
CA PRO A 266 25.97 -5.91 -3.81
C PRO A 266 26.04 -4.38 -3.81
N GLY A 267 25.34 -3.75 -2.88
CA GLY A 267 25.26 -2.29 -2.72
C GLY A 267 24.23 -1.59 -3.64
N GLU A 268 23.67 -2.28 -4.63
CA GLU A 268 22.64 -1.69 -5.50
C GLU A 268 21.30 -1.56 -4.80
N SER A 269 20.45 -0.69 -5.34
CA SER A 269 19.12 -0.42 -4.79
C SER A 269 18.07 -0.27 -5.88
N VAL A 270 16.83 -0.54 -5.51
CA VAL A 270 15.64 -0.25 -6.30
C VAL A 270 14.69 0.62 -5.48
N THR A 271 13.90 1.45 -6.17
CA THR A 271 12.86 2.29 -5.55
C THR A 271 11.48 1.96 -6.08
N HIS A 272 10.47 2.24 -5.27
CA HIS A 272 9.06 2.16 -5.64
C HIS A 272 8.28 3.31 -5.04
N GLU A 273 7.51 4.02 -5.85
CA GLU A 273 6.89 5.28 -5.44
C GLU A 273 5.38 5.14 -5.33
N GLU A 274 4.83 5.76 -4.29
CA GLU A 274 3.39 5.83 -4.08
C GLU A 274 2.97 7.25 -3.73
N HIS A 275 1.81 7.66 -4.27
CA HIS A 275 1.16 8.91 -3.89
C HIS A 275 -0.19 8.60 -3.26
N TRP A 276 -0.41 9.05 -2.04
CA TRP A 276 -1.64 8.82 -1.30
C TRP A 276 -2.42 10.12 -1.16
N TYR A 277 -3.73 10.03 -1.32
CA TYR A 277 -4.65 11.15 -1.18
C TYR A 277 -5.82 10.76 -0.29
N LEU A 278 -6.34 11.73 0.47
CA LEU A 278 -7.43 11.49 1.40
C LEU A 278 -8.50 12.58 1.31
N TRP A 279 -9.74 12.15 1.10
CA TRP A 279 -10.94 12.99 1.13
C TRP A 279 -11.94 12.46 2.15
N ARG A 280 -12.81 13.34 2.65
CA ARG A 280 -13.94 13.05 3.56
C ARG A 280 -15.22 13.67 3.03
N GLY A 281 -16.37 13.22 3.50
CA GLY A 281 -17.67 13.71 3.04
C GLY A 281 -17.97 13.31 1.58
N VAL A 282 -17.31 12.29 1.05
CA VAL A 282 -17.48 11.83 -0.33
C VAL A 282 -18.33 10.57 -0.34
N GLN A 283 -19.50 10.65 -0.98
CA GLN A 283 -20.37 9.49 -1.19
C GLN A 283 -20.03 8.84 -2.53
N VAL A 284 -19.50 7.61 -2.49
CA VAL A 284 -19.25 6.80 -3.68
C VAL A 284 -20.27 5.67 -3.69
N GLY A 285 -21.06 5.55 -4.75
CA GLY A 285 -21.99 4.42 -4.91
C GLY A 285 -21.28 3.14 -5.36
N GLU A 286 -22.07 2.13 -5.71
CA GLU A 286 -21.56 0.80 -6.08
C GLU A 286 -21.67 0.49 -7.58
N SER A 287 -22.52 1.20 -8.33
CA SER A 287 -22.59 1.04 -9.79
C SER A 287 -21.45 1.76 -10.49
N ASP A 288 -21.07 1.30 -11.68
CA ASP A 288 -20.05 1.96 -12.49
C ASP A 288 -20.37 3.45 -12.72
N GLU A 289 -21.64 3.80 -12.96
CA GLU A 289 -22.10 5.18 -13.16
C GLU A 289 -21.96 6.04 -11.90
N GLN A 290 -22.26 5.47 -10.73
CA GLN A 290 -22.13 6.19 -9.47
C GLN A 290 -20.67 6.42 -9.09
N ILE A 291 -19.79 5.46 -9.38
CA ILE A 291 -18.35 5.59 -9.17
C ILE A 291 -17.76 6.63 -10.14
N ASP A 292 -18.14 6.55 -11.42
CA ASP A 292 -17.68 7.44 -12.49
C ASP A 292 -18.17 8.89 -12.32
N ALA A 293 -19.28 9.11 -11.62
CA ALA A 293 -19.74 10.45 -11.26
C ALA A 293 -18.82 11.16 -10.23
N VAL A 294 -17.93 10.44 -9.55
CA VAL A 294 -17.15 10.95 -8.42
C VAL A 294 -15.64 10.79 -8.63
N LEU A 295 -15.15 9.56 -8.86
CA LEU A 295 -13.72 9.28 -8.86
C LEU A 295 -12.92 10.03 -9.94
N PRO A 296 -13.42 10.24 -11.18
CA PRO A 296 -12.70 11.03 -12.17
C PRO A 296 -12.35 12.45 -11.71
N ALA A 297 -13.26 13.11 -10.97
CA ALA A 297 -13.02 14.45 -10.44
C ALA A 297 -11.95 14.44 -9.32
N LEU A 298 -11.91 13.40 -8.48
CA LEU A 298 -10.85 13.24 -7.47
C LEU A 298 -9.51 12.93 -8.14
N LEU A 299 -9.49 12.04 -9.13
CA LEU A 299 -8.29 11.68 -9.90
C LEU A 299 -7.68 12.90 -10.61
N ALA A 300 -8.49 13.79 -11.18
CA ALA A 300 -8.00 15.03 -11.79
C ALA A 300 -7.23 15.92 -10.80
N GLN A 301 -7.63 15.95 -9.52
CA GLN A 301 -6.94 16.72 -8.47
C GLN A 301 -5.55 16.16 -8.14
N THR A 302 -5.31 14.89 -8.47
CA THR A 302 -4.01 14.22 -8.22
C THR A 302 -2.98 14.45 -9.33
N GLN A 303 -3.38 14.90 -10.52
CA GLN A 303 -2.49 15.12 -11.66
C GLN A 303 -1.69 16.44 -11.57
N GLN A 304 -2.06 17.33 -10.66
CA GLN A 304 -1.41 18.64 -10.44
C GLN A 304 -0.36 18.62 -9.32
N ALA A 305 0.20 17.44 -9.02
CA ALA A 305 1.17 17.23 -7.93
C ALA A 305 2.62 17.35 -8.43
#